data_AF-A0A7C6H886-F1
#
_entry.id   AF-A0A7C6H886-F1
#
_cell.length_a   1.000
_cell.length_b   1.000
_cell.length_c   1.000
_cell.angle_alpha   90.00
_cell.angle_beta   90.00
_cell.angle_gamma   90.00
#
_symmetry.space_group_name_H-M   'P 1'
#
loop_
_entity.id
_entity.type
_entity.pdbx_description
1 polymer ?
#
loop_
_entity_poly.entity_id
_entity_poly.type
_entity_poly.pdbx_seq_one_letter_code
_entity_poly.pdbx_strand_id
1 'polypeptide(L)'
;LGPNTGYDAIADGNHIEPLARYLDALQSQNTMPRMILYSLNPNDNAALDTLAGCFREGDGASYISHGAAWWFNDHEQGMRDHLLSLSSQSYLPAFMGMLTDSRSLLSYSRHEYFRRIFCDVLGGWVDDGRMTSDPVILKDIVARVCYRNSASLFASKN
;
A
#
# COMPACT_ATOMS: atom_id res chain seq x y z
N LEU A 1 6.68 -23.80 21.81
CA LEU A 1 7.46 -22.56 21.61
C LEU A 1 6.62 -21.29 21.83
N GLY A 2 5.29 -21.35 21.84
CA GLY A 2 4.44 -20.16 22.02
C GLY A 2 4.19 -19.41 20.70
N PRO A 3 3.40 -18.33 20.71
CA PRO A 3 3.09 -17.54 19.51
C PRO A 3 4.32 -16.81 18.95
N ASN A 4 4.27 -16.40 17.68
CA ASN A 4 5.33 -15.65 16.98
C ASN A 4 6.67 -16.40 16.88
N THR A 5 6.60 -17.72 16.66
CA THR A 5 7.79 -18.59 16.58
C THR A 5 8.00 -19.25 15.21
N GLY A 6 7.38 -18.68 14.15
CA GLY A 6 7.64 -19.06 12.76
C GLY A 6 6.75 -20.19 12.23
N TYR A 7 5.64 -20.47 12.91
CA TYR A 7 4.66 -21.50 12.51
C TYR A 7 3.33 -20.89 12.02
N ASP A 8 3.30 -19.58 11.81
CA ASP A 8 2.16 -18.87 11.24
C ASP A 8 2.26 -18.93 9.71
N ALA A 9 1.12 -18.98 9.01
CA ALA A 9 1.06 -19.10 7.55
C ALA A 9 -0.11 -18.28 6.98
N ILE A 10 -0.11 -18.10 5.66
CA ILE A 10 -1.21 -17.43 4.94
C ILE A 10 -2.48 -18.28 5.07
N ALA A 11 -3.54 -17.68 5.59
CA ALA A 11 -4.87 -18.26 5.59
C ALA A 11 -5.63 -17.82 4.32
N ASP A 12 -6.55 -18.66 3.88
CA ASP A 12 -7.48 -18.35 2.79
C ASP A 12 -8.90 -18.13 3.34
N GLY A 13 -9.72 -17.35 2.61
CA GLY A 13 -11.09 -17.04 3.01
C GLY A 13 -11.64 -15.75 2.41
N ASN A 14 -12.98 -15.60 2.43
CA ASN A 14 -13.64 -14.36 2.03
C ASN A 14 -13.60 -13.32 3.15
N HIS A 15 -12.57 -12.48 3.16
CA HIS A 15 -12.41 -11.38 4.12
C HIS A 15 -12.98 -10.04 3.62
N ILE A 16 -13.25 -9.94 2.31
CA ILE A 16 -13.63 -8.69 1.64
C ILE A 16 -15.07 -8.29 1.96
N GLU A 17 -16.03 -9.22 1.93
CA GLU A 17 -17.44 -8.88 2.21
C GLU A 17 -17.67 -8.38 3.66
N PRO A 18 -17.14 -9.04 4.71
CA PRO A 18 -17.25 -8.51 6.07
C PRO A 18 -16.57 -7.13 6.22
N LEU A 19 -15.42 -6.94 5.57
CA LEU A 19 -14.72 -5.65 5.58
C LEU A 19 -15.55 -4.56 4.91
N ALA A 20 -16.15 -4.82 3.75
CA ALA A 20 -17.03 -3.87 3.06
C ALA A 20 -18.21 -3.43 3.94
N ARG A 21 -18.87 -4.38 4.63
CA ARG A 21 -19.95 -4.05 5.59
C ARG A 21 -19.46 -3.20 6.77
N TYR A 22 -18.27 -3.47 7.27
CA TYR A 22 -17.67 -2.67 8.34
C TYR A 22 -17.40 -1.23 7.90
N LEU A 23 -16.79 -1.07 6.71
CA LEU A 23 -16.52 0.25 6.14
C LEU A 23 -17.81 1.02 5.84
N ASP A 24 -18.84 0.36 5.31
CA ASP A 24 -20.17 0.96 5.08
C ASP A 24 -20.83 1.42 6.39
N ALA A 25 -20.71 0.63 7.46
CA ALA A 25 -21.22 1.02 8.77
C ALA A 25 -20.52 2.27 9.34
N LEU A 26 -19.21 2.43 9.11
CA LEU A 26 -18.46 3.63 9.51
C LEU A 26 -18.83 4.85 8.66
N GLN A 27 -18.99 4.66 7.35
CA GLN A 27 -19.36 5.74 6.43
C GLN A 27 -20.78 6.24 6.71
N SER A 28 -21.75 5.33 6.89
CA SER A 28 -23.14 5.71 7.20
C SER A 28 -23.30 6.48 8.51
N GLN A 29 -22.37 6.28 9.46
CA GLN A 29 -22.32 7.02 10.72
C GLN A 29 -21.49 8.31 10.65
N ASN A 30 -20.89 8.63 9.50
CA ASN A 30 -19.91 9.72 9.33
C ASN A 30 -18.74 9.64 10.34
N THR A 31 -18.31 8.43 10.69
CA THR A 31 -17.23 8.18 11.66
C THR A 31 -15.99 7.56 11.01
N MET A 32 -15.93 7.51 9.68
CA MET A 32 -14.83 6.88 8.95
C MET A 32 -13.48 7.55 9.25
N PRO A 33 -12.52 6.83 9.85
CA PRO A 33 -11.16 7.33 10.01
C PRO A 33 -10.35 7.09 8.74
N ARG A 34 -9.18 7.74 8.65
CA ARG A 34 -8.16 7.32 7.68
C ARG A 34 -7.64 5.93 8.08
N MET A 35 -7.68 4.97 7.17
CA MET A 35 -7.29 3.58 7.41
C MET A 35 -6.36 3.08 6.31
N ILE A 36 -5.40 2.23 6.72
CA ILE A 36 -4.54 1.49 5.80
C ILE A 36 -4.87 0.00 5.97
N LEU A 37 -5.30 -0.63 4.88
CA LEU A 37 -5.66 -2.03 4.85
C LEU A 37 -4.46 -2.86 4.37
N TYR A 38 -4.27 -4.04 4.95
CA TYR A 38 -3.26 -5.01 4.53
C TYR A 38 -3.92 -6.37 4.43
N SER A 39 -3.66 -7.13 3.36
CA SER A 39 -3.93 -8.56 3.33
C SER A 39 -2.63 -9.35 3.39
N LEU A 40 -2.69 -10.50 4.06
CA LEU A 40 -1.63 -11.49 4.04
C LEU A 40 -1.74 -12.38 2.79
N ASN A 41 -2.93 -12.50 2.18
CA ASN A 41 -3.19 -13.28 0.99
C ASN A 41 -3.11 -12.38 -0.25
N PRO A 42 -2.13 -12.58 -1.15
CA PRO A 42 -1.95 -11.71 -2.32
C PRO A 42 -3.12 -11.79 -3.32
N ASN A 43 -3.97 -12.83 -3.24
CA ASN A 43 -5.19 -12.92 -4.05
C ASN A 43 -6.20 -11.80 -3.72
N ASP A 44 -6.10 -11.17 -2.56
CA ASP A 44 -6.98 -10.09 -2.14
C ASP A 44 -6.57 -8.73 -2.72
N ASN A 45 -5.40 -8.60 -3.36
CA ASN A 45 -4.85 -7.29 -3.75
C ASN A 45 -5.84 -6.45 -4.56
N ALA A 46 -6.36 -7.00 -5.66
CA ALA A 46 -7.31 -6.28 -6.51
C ALA A 46 -8.65 -6.00 -5.79
N ALA A 47 -9.08 -6.90 -4.92
CA ALA A 47 -10.31 -6.71 -4.15
C ALA A 47 -10.16 -5.59 -3.10
N LEU A 48 -9.01 -5.52 -2.42
CA LEU A 48 -8.69 -4.41 -1.51
C LEU A 48 -8.54 -3.09 -2.25
N ASP A 49 -7.85 -3.06 -3.40
CA ASP A 49 -7.65 -1.83 -4.18
C ASP A 49 -8.99 -1.24 -4.65
N THR A 50 -9.88 -2.10 -5.17
CA THR A 50 -11.20 -1.67 -5.65
C THR A 50 -12.12 -1.28 -4.50
N LEU A 51 -12.09 -2.02 -3.38
CA LEU A 51 -12.87 -1.69 -2.19
C LEU A 51 -12.44 -0.35 -1.59
N ALA A 52 -11.13 -0.06 -1.53
CA ALA A 52 -10.63 1.23 -1.04
C ALA A 52 -11.19 2.40 -1.87
N GLY A 53 -11.32 2.21 -3.19
CA GLY A 53 -11.91 3.20 -4.10
C GLY A 53 -13.37 3.56 -3.82
N CYS A 54 -14.12 2.69 -3.13
CA CYS A 54 -15.52 2.94 -2.74
C CYS A 54 -15.66 3.98 -1.61
N PHE A 55 -14.60 4.25 -0.84
CA PHE A 55 -14.66 5.03 0.40
C PHE A 55 -13.73 6.25 0.36
N ARG A 56 -14.25 7.35 -0.19
CA ARG A 56 -13.49 8.58 -0.43
C ARG A 56 -13.92 9.72 0.51
N GLU A 57 -12.95 10.51 0.93
CA GLU A 57 -13.14 11.79 1.61
C GLU A 57 -13.41 12.87 0.56
N GLY A 58 -14.64 13.39 0.55
CA GLY A 58 -15.06 14.60 -0.16
C GLY A 58 -14.34 14.92 -1.47
N ASP A 59 -13.55 15.99 -1.45
CA ASP A 59 -12.79 16.62 -2.54
C ASP A 59 -11.66 15.77 -3.15
N GLY A 60 -11.67 14.46 -2.92
CA GLY A 60 -10.94 13.48 -3.73
C GLY A 60 -9.84 12.73 -2.99
N ALA A 61 -9.59 13.00 -1.72
CA ALA A 61 -8.74 12.17 -0.88
C ALA A 61 -9.44 10.84 -0.55
N SER A 62 -8.71 9.75 -0.32
CA SER A 62 -9.31 8.47 0.09
C SER A 62 -9.21 8.33 1.61
N TYR A 63 -10.30 7.94 2.28
CA TYR A 63 -10.20 7.51 3.67
C TYR A 63 -9.37 6.24 3.76
N ILE A 64 -9.46 5.39 2.74
CA ILE A 64 -8.90 4.04 2.75
C ILE A 64 -7.73 3.96 1.78
N SER A 65 -6.61 3.43 2.22
CA SER A 65 -5.46 3.10 1.37
C SER A 65 -5.11 1.62 1.51
N HIS A 66 -4.66 1.01 0.42
CA HIS A 66 -4.01 -0.30 0.50
C HIS A 66 -2.53 -0.09 0.88
N GLY A 67 -2.11 -0.75 1.96
CA GLY A 67 -0.75 -0.70 2.47
C GLY A 67 0.21 -1.61 1.70
N ALA A 68 1.51 -1.47 1.96
CA ALA A 68 2.54 -2.26 1.28
C ALA A 68 2.34 -3.77 1.41
N ALA A 69 2.85 -4.52 0.43
CA ALA A 69 2.92 -5.98 0.45
C ALA A 69 3.48 -6.47 1.80
N TRP A 70 2.68 -7.23 2.53
CA TRP A 70 2.93 -7.48 3.96
C TRP A 70 3.46 -8.89 4.24
N TRP A 71 4.38 -8.96 5.21
CA TRP A 71 4.95 -10.18 5.79
C TRP A 71 5.48 -11.15 4.74
N PHE A 72 4.75 -12.22 4.43
CA PHE A 72 5.17 -13.22 3.45
C PHE A 72 5.27 -12.65 2.04
N ASN A 73 4.65 -11.49 1.78
CA ASN A 73 4.66 -10.80 0.50
C ASN A 73 5.74 -9.69 0.44
N ASP A 74 6.46 -9.43 1.53
CA ASP A 74 7.55 -8.44 1.62
C ASP A 74 8.85 -8.97 0.98
N HIS A 75 8.76 -9.25 -0.32
CA HIS A 75 9.85 -9.66 -1.20
C HIS A 75 9.57 -9.15 -2.63
N GLU A 76 10.55 -9.22 -3.54
CA GLU A 76 10.45 -8.60 -4.87
C GLU A 76 9.17 -8.98 -5.64
N GLN A 77 8.87 -10.27 -5.80
CA GLN A 77 7.68 -10.68 -6.54
C GLN A 77 6.38 -10.13 -5.92
N GLY A 78 6.21 -10.25 -4.60
CA GLY A 78 5.02 -9.76 -3.89
C GLY A 78 4.87 -8.24 -3.97
N MET A 79 5.97 -7.49 -3.87
CA MET A 79 5.96 -6.05 -4.08
C MET A 79 5.58 -5.66 -5.51
N ARG A 80 6.12 -6.35 -6.52
CA ARG A 80 5.81 -6.07 -7.94
C ARG A 80 4.34 -6.36 -8.24
N ASP A 81 3.81 -7.49 -7.77
CA ASP A 81 2.41 -7.86 -7.95
C ASP A 81 1.47 -6.86 -7.26
N HIS A 82 1.80 -6.47 -6.03
CA HIS A 82 1.08 -5.42 -5.30
C HIS A 82 1.12 -4.08 -6.04
N LEU A 83 2.29 -3.61 -6.48
CA LEU A 83 2.43 -2.33 -7.19
C LEU A 83 1.68 -2.33 -8.53
N LEU A 84 1.67 -3.46 -9.25
CA LEU A 84 0.92 -3.61 -10.48
C LEU A 84 -0.59 -3.55 -10.23
N SER A 85 -1.08 -4.25 -9.20
CA SER A 85 -2.49 -4.18 -8.80
C SER A 85 -2.89 -2.74 -8.42
N LEU A 86 -2.12 -2.13 -7.51
CA LEU A 86 -2.39 -0.79 -6.99
C LEU A 86 -2.37 0.25 -8.10
N SER A 87 -1.40 0.19 -9.01
CA SER A 87 -1.31 1.13 -10.14
C SER A 87 -2.43 0.97 -11.17
N SER A 88 -3.01 -0.24 -11.28
CA SER A 88 -4.10 -0.52 -12.20
C SER A 88 -5.46 -0.03 -11.67
N GLN A 89 -5.63 0.02 -10.34
CA GLN A 89 -6.92 0.29 -9.70
C GLN A 89 -6.95 1.59 -8.88
N SER A 90 -5.79 2.16 -8.55
CA SER A 90 -5.65 3.29 -7.63
C SER A 90 -4.63 4.33 -8.12
N TYR A 91 -4.61 5.49 -7.45
CA TYR A 91 -3.65 6.55 -7.75
C TYR A 91 -2.31 6.30 -7.05
N LEU A 92 -1.40 5.61 -7.75
CA LEU A 92 -0.09 5.21 -7.23
C LEU A 92 0.72 6.33 -6.53
N PRO A 93 0.75 7.59 -7.01
CA PRO A 93 1.47 8.67 -6.31
C PRO A 93 0.94 9.00 -4.91
N ALA A 94 -0.27 8.58 -4.55
CA ALA A 94 -0.80 8.69 -3.19
C ALA A 94 -0.49 7.48 -2.30
N PHE A 95 0.18 6.44 -2.81
CA PHE A 95 0.57 5.28 -2.00
C PHE A 95 1.43 5.69 -0.80
N MET A 96 1.12 5.15 0.38
CA MET A 96 1.81 5.50 1.64
C MET A 96 3.26 5.01 1.70
N GLY A 97 3.63 4.06 0.84
CA GLY A 97 4.98 3.53 0.76
C GLY A 97 5.25 2.41 1.75
N MET A 98 6.52 2.26 2.08
CA MET A 98 7.07 1.08 2.77
C MET A 98 7.13 1.25 4.29
N LEU A 99 7.02 0.12 4.99
CA LEU A 99 7.31 -0.05 6.42
C LEU A 99 8.05 -1.37 6.63
N THR A 100 8.85 -1.50 7.69
CA THR A 100 9.69 -2.70 7.87
C THR A 100 8.98 -3.89 8.51
N ASP A 101 7.93 -3.63 9.29
CA ASP A 101 7.20 -4.58 10.15
C ASP A 101 8.13 -5.55 10.90
N SER A 102 9.20 -5.00 11.45
CA SER A 102 10.31 -5.79 11.93
C SER A 102 10.76 -5.35 13.31
N ARG A 103 11.11 -6.37 14.10
CA ARG A 103 11.72 -6.27 15.42
C ARG A 103 13.25 -6.17 15.37
N SER A 104 13.86 -6.24 14.18
CA SER A 104 15.30 -6.08 13.97
C SER A 104 15.66 -4.64 13.60
N LEU A 105 16.64 -4.07 14.30
CA LEU A 105 17.22 -2.76 13.98
C LEU A 105 17.91 -2.72 12.61
N LEU A 106 18.30 -3.87 12.06
CA LEU A 106 18.94 -3.97 10.74
C LEU A 106 17.93 -3.99 9.58
N SER A 107 16.63 -3.95 9.87
CA SER A 107 15.59 -4.09 8.85
C SER A 107 15.39 -2.87 7.97
N TYR A 108 16.07 -1.74 8.22
CA TYR A 108 15.98 -0.55 7.37
C TYR A 108 16.46 -0.80 5.93
N SER A 109 17.26 -1.84 5.68
CA SER A 109 17.59 -2.30 4.33
C SER A 109 16.37 -2.71 3.51
N ARG A 110 15.24 -3.09 4.15
CA ARG A 110 13.95 -3.34 3.47
C ARG A 110 13.43 -2.10 2.76
N HIS A 111 13.66 -0.90 3.31
CA HIS A 111 13.29 0.34 2.61
C HIS A 111 14.15 0.56 1.36
N GLU A 112 15.45 0.28 1.41
CA GLU A 112 16.29 0.36 0.22
C GLU A 112 15.82 -0.65 -0.83
N TYR A 113 15.54 -1.88 -0.42
CA TYR A 113 15.04 -2.94 -1.28
C TYR A 113 13.74 -2.53 -1.98
N PHE A 114 12.74 -2.06 -1.23
CA PHE A 114 11.51 -1.50 -1.78
C PHE A 114 11.76 -0.35 -2.77
N ARG A 115 12.62 0.61 -2.41
CA ARG A 115 12.92 1.78 -3.26
C ARG A 115 13.52 1.38 -4.59
N ARG A 116 14.42 0.38 -4.60
CA ARG A 116 15.01 -0.16 -5.83
C ARG A 116 13.95 -0.81 -6.71
N ILE A 117 13.09 -1.65 -6.13
CA ILE A 117 11.99 -2.31 -6.86
C ILE A 117 11.00 -1.26 -7.40
N PHE A 118 10.61 -0.28 -6.59
CA PHE A 118 9.68 0.76 -6.99
C PHE A 118 10.24 1.62 -8.15
N CYS A 119 11.49 2.06 -8.04
CA CYS A 119 12.15 2.81 -9.10
C CYS A 119 12.36 1.97 -10.37
N ASP A 120 12.64 0.68 -10.24
CA ASP A 120 12.73 -0.25 -11.38
C ASP A 120 11.39 -0.42 -12.10
N VAL A 121 10.29 -0.58 -11.35
CA VAL A 121 8.92 -0.63 -11.92
C VAL A 121 8.58 0.66 -12.67
N LEU A 122 8.82 1.82 -12.06
CA LEU A 122 8.58 3.11 -12.73
C LEU A 122 9.49 3.28 -13.97
N GLY A 123 10.76 2.94 -13.84
CA GLY A 123 11.74 3.00 -14.94
C GLY A 123 11.32 2.14 -16.12
N GLY A 124 10.89 0.90 -15.87
CA GLY A 124 10.35 0.02 -16.91
C GLY A 124 9.13 0.62 -17.62
N TRP A 125 8.20 1.25 -16.88
CA TRP A 125 7.06 1.92 -17.52
C TRP A 125 7.47 3.14 -18.35
N VAL A 126 8.52 3.86 -17.95
CA VAL A 126 9.08 4.97 -18.72
C VAL A 126 9.74 4.46 -20.00
N ASP A 127 10.59 3.44 -19.90
CA ASP A 127 11.29 2.84 -21.04
C ASP A 127 10.31 2.25 -22.07
N ASP A 128 9.20 1.68 -21.59
CA ASP A 128 8.11 1.16 -22.44
C ASP A 128 7.18 2.24 -22.99
N GLY A 129 7.38 3.53 -22.65
CA GLY A 129 6.53 4.63 -23.09
C GLY A 129 5.13 4.65 -22.46
N ARG A 130 4.92 3.92 -21.35
CA ARG A 130 3.65 3.84 -20.60
C ARG A 130 3.50 4.95 -19.55
N MET A 131 4.60 5.63 -19.21
CA MET A 131 4.65 6.71 -18.24
C MET A 131 5.51 7.87 -18.75
N THR A 132 5.25 9.08 -18.26
CA THR A 132 6.08 10.26 -18.59
C THR A 132 7.53 10.07 -18.16
N SER A 133 8.48 10.47 -19.02
CA SER A 133 9.91 10.55 -18.71
C SER A 133 10.31 11.88 -18.05
N ASP A 134 9.34 12.74 -17.71
CA ASP A 134 9.60 14.03 -17.06
C ASP A 134 10.24 13.82 -15.67
N PRO A 135 11.50 14.22 -15.47
CA PRO A 135 12.22 14.00 -14.23
C PRO A 135 11.61 14.77 -13.04
N VAL A 136 10.90 15.87 -13.27
CA VAL A 136 10.22 16.63 -12.22
C VAL A 136 9.05 15.83 -11.66
N ILE A 137 8.23 15.25 -12.54
CA ILE A 137 7.08 14.43 -12.14
C ILE A 137 7.55 13.14 -11.46
N LEU A 138 8.52 12.43 -12.06
CA LEU A 138 9.04 11.19 -11.49
C LEU A 138 9.67 11.39 -10.12
N LYS A 139 10.47 12.46 -9.95
CA LYS A 139 11.08 12.80 -8.66
C LYS A 139 10.02 13.10 -7.60
N ASP A 140 8.93 13.77 -7.96
CA ASP A 140 7.84 14.03 -7.03
C ASP A 140 7.15 12.74 -6.60
N ILE A 141 6.78 11.87 -7.54
CA ILE A 141 6.16 10.56 -7.24
C ILE A 141 7.04 9.73 -6.31
N VAL A 142 8.33 9.61 -6.63
CA VAL A 142 9.30 8.89 -5.81
C VAL A 142 9.42 9.50 -4.41
N ALA A 143 9.55 10.83 -4.29
CA ALA A 143 9.64 11.49 -3.00
C ALA A 143 8.37 11.34 -2.15
N ARG A 144 7.20 11.33 -2.80
CA ARG A 144 5.90 11.13 -2.15
C ARG A 144 5.77 9.73 -1.56
N VAL A 145 5.98 8.69 -2.38
CA VAL A 145 5.87 7.30 -1.96
C VAL A 145 6.97 6.92 -0.97
N CYS A 146 8.19 7.45 -1.11
CA CYS A 146 9.30 7.08 -0.23
C CYS A 146 9.27 7.77 1.14
N TYR A 147 8.50 8.86 1.31
CA TYR A 147 8.50 9.62 2.55
C TYR A 147 7.31 10.59 2.72
N ARG A 148 7.04 11.48 1.77
CA ARG A 148 6.16 12.64 2.05
C ARG A 148 4.71 12.24 2.36
N ASN A 149 4.19 11.18 1.73
CA ASN A 149 2.82 10.72 1.96
C ASN A 149 2.65 10.23 3.42
N SER A 150 3.52 9.31 3.87
CA SER A 150 3.47 8.80 5.24
C SER A 150 3.78 9.89 6.27
N ALA A 151 4.77 10.75 6.01
CA ALA A 151 5.08 11.88 6.87
C ALA A 151 3.88 12.84 7.03
N SER A 152 3.16 13.13 5.93
CA SER A 152 1.96 13.98 5.98
C SER A 152 0.78 13.31 6.68
N LEU A 153 0.60 11.99 6.52
CA LEU A 153 -0.48 11.24 7.15
C LEU A 153 -0.33 11.23 8.68
N PHE A 154 0.89 11.01 9.17
CA PHE A 154 1.20 10.84 10.59
C PHE A 154 1.76 12.10 11.27
N ALA A 155 1.88 13.21 10.56
CA ALA A 155 2.19 14.49 11.18
C ALA A 155 1.11 14.84 12.21
N SER A 156 1.53 15.25 13.41
CA SER A 156 0.62 15.82 14.42
C SER A 156 -0.11 17.01 13.81
N LYS A 157 -1.45 16.95 13.78
CA LYS A 157 -2.26 18.15 13.64
C LYS A 157 -2.26 18.81 15.02
N ASN A 158 -1.35 19.75 15.24
CA ASN A 158 -1.43 20.66 16.38
C ASN A 158 -2.66 21.55 16.24
#